data_AF-A0A6C0CKJ8-F1
#
_entry.id   AF-A0A6C0CKJ8-F1
#
_cell.length_a   1.000
_cell.length_b   1.000
_cell.length_c   1.000
_cell.angle_alpha   90.00
_cell.angle_beta   90.00
_cell.angle_gamma   90.00
#
_symmetry.space_group_name_H-M   'P 1'
#
loop_
_entity.id
_entity.type
_entity.pdbx_description
1 polymer ?
#
loop_
_entity_poly.entity_id
_entity_poly.type
_entity_poly.pdbx_seq_one_letter_code
_entity_poly.pdbx_strand_id
1 'polypeptide(L)' 'MWRMALYAAVLFYLLTPGVLVRLPPGGSTMTVNLTHAAVFGLAWHFTHKTVWGLVGK' A
#
# COMPACT_ATOMS: atom_id res chain seq x y z
N MET A 1 6.97 -7.67 -15.67
CA MET A 1 5.92 -6.71 -15.28
C MET A 1 4.90 -7.31 -14.30
N TRP A 2 4.38 -8.52 -14.54
CA TRP A 2 3.39 -9.18 -13.66
C TRP A 2 3.79 -9.27 -12.17
N ARG A 3 5.07 -9.51 -11.88
CA ARG A 3 5.57 -9.59 -10.51
C ARG A 3 5.46 -8.27 -9.72
N MET A 4 5.57 -7.13 -10.41
CA MET A 4 5.32 -5.81 -9.79
C MET A 4 3.84 -5.54 -9.58
N ALA A 5 2.97 -6.08 -10.45
CA ALA A 5 1.53 -6.02 -10.24
C ALA A 5 1.12 -6.86 -9.02
N LEU A 6 1.71 -8.05 -8.85
CA LEU A 6 1.54 -8.87 -7.64
C LEU A 6 2.06 -8.14 -6.39
N TYR A 7 3.23 -7.52 -6.47
CA TYR A 7 3.76 -6.70 -5.38
C TYR A 7 2.80 -5.56 -5.00
N ALA A 8 2.32 -4.80 -5.99
CA ALA A 8 1.35 -3.73 -5.77
C ALA A 8 0.05 -4.23 -5.13
N ALA A 9 -0.47 -5.36 -5.60
CA ALA A 9 -1.68 -5.98 -5.08
C ALA A 9 -1.52 -6.42 -3.62
N VAL A 10 -0.39 -7.06 -3.28
CA VAL A 10 -0.09 -7.45 -1.89
C VAL A 10 0.08 -6.23 -1.00
N LEU A 11 0.82 -5.21 -1.45
CA LEU A 11 1.02 -3.98 -0.69
C LEU A 11 -0.31 -3.25 -0.43
N PHE A 12 -1.18 -3.17 -1.43
CA PHE A 12 -2.52 -2.59 -1.30
C PHE A 12 -3.36 -3.39 -0.29
N TYR A 13 -3.40 -4.71 -0.43
CA TYR A 13 -4.16 -5.58 0.47
C TYR A 13 -3.70 -5.49 1.93
N LEU A 14 -2.39 -5.49 2.18
CA LEU A 14 -1.87 -5.38 3.55
C LEU A 14 -2.25 -4.04 4.19
N LEU A 15 -2.28 -2.97 3.41
CA LEU A 15 -2.58 -1.63 3.90
C LEU A 15 -4.08 -1.36 4.02
N THR A 16 -4.95 -2.26 3.52
CA THR A 16 -6.41 -2.13 3.63
C THR A 16 -6.78 -1.90 5.11
N PRO A 17 -7.70 -0.96 5.39
CA PRO A 17 -8.13 -0.66 6.75
C PRO A 17 -8.44 -1.94 7.56
N GLY A 18 -7.76 -2.10 8.69
CA GLY A 18 -8.00 -3.22 9.61
C GLY A 18 -7.21 -4.51 9.32
N VAL A 19 -6.40 -4.57 8.26
CA VAL A 19 -5.48 -5.70 8.00
C VAL A 19 -4.18 -5.50 8.77
N LEU A 20 -3.35 -4.53 8.36
CA LEU A 20 -2.08 -4.21 9.03
C LEU A 20 -2.13 -2.88 9.78
N VAL A 21 -2.88 -1.90 9.26
CA VAL A 21 -3.03 -0.57 9.85
C VAL A 21 -4.48 -0.36 10.27
N ARG A 22 -4.70 -0.10 11.56
CA ARG A 22 -5.98 0.40 12.06
C ARG A 22 -6.07 1.89 11.77
N LEU A 23 -6.82 2.23 10.72
CA LEU A 23 -7.19 3.60 10.42
C LEU A 23 -8.17 4.12 11.47
N PRO A 24 -8.24 5.44 11.71
CA PRO A 24 -8.99 6.03 12.83
C PRO A 24 -10.42 5.47 12.89
N PRO A 25 -10.76 4.71 13.94
CA PRO A 25 -12.10 4.15 14.08
C PRO A 25 -13.10 5.27 14.28
N GLY A 26 -14.22 5.24 13.54
CA GLY A 26 -15.23 6.30 13.57
C GLY A 26 -14.90 7.53 12.71
N GLY A 27 -13.76 7.54 11.98
CA GLY A 27 -13.49 8.56 10.97
C GLY A 27 -14.44 8.45 9.76
N SER A 28 -14.68 9.56 9.07
CA SER A 28 -15.48 9.55 7.83
C SER A 28 -14.83 8.61 6.80
N THR A 29 -15.64 8.03 5.91
CA THR A 29 -15.14 7.21 4.79
C THR A 29 -14.04 7.94 4.00
N MET A 30 -14.17 9.26 3.84
CA MET A 30 -13.16 10.09 3.18
C MET A 30 -11.83 10.12 3.96
N THR A 31 -11.87 10.32 5.28
CA THR A 31 -10.68 10.31 6.15
C THR A 31 -9.96 8.98 6.07
N VAL A 32 -10.71 7.88 6.19
CA VAL A 32 -10.16 6.52 6.13
C VAL A 32 -9.50 6.27 4.77
N ASN A 33 -10.17 6.60 3.67
CA ASN A 33 -9.63 6.42 2.33
C ASN A 33 -8.39 7.28 2.07
N LEU A 34 -8.38 8.53 2.55
CA LEU A 34 -7.22 9.42 2.43
C LEU A 34 -6.02 8.91 3.21
N THR A 35 -6.21 8.45 4.44
CA THR A 35 -5.12 7.88 5.23
C THR A 35 -4.58 6.60 4.59
N HIS A 36 -5.45 5.73 4.08
CA HIS A 36 -5.03 4.54 3.34
C HIS A 36 -4.21 4.89 2.10
N ALA A 37 -4.70 5.84 1.28
CA ALA A 37 -4.00 6.28 0.08
C ALA A 37 -2.63 6.90 0.39
N ALA A 38 -2.55 7.71 1.46
CA ALA A 38 -1.31 8.30 1.90
C ALA A 38 -0.28 7.24 2.34
N VAL A 39 -0.69 6.27 3.17
CA VAL A 39 0.20 5.21 3.65
C VAL A 39 0.65 4.30 2.50
N PHE A 40 -0.26 3.93 1.60
CA PHE A 40 0.07 3.16 0.39
C PHE A 40 1.07 3.90 -0.50
N GLY A 41 0.80 5.17 -0.81
CA GLY A 41 1.68 5.99 -1.63
C GLY A 41 3.08 6.14 -1.02
N LEU A 42 3.15 6.34 0.29
CA LEU A 42 4.41 6.45 1.02
C LEU A 42 5.20 5.15 0.98
N ALA A 43 4.55 4.02 1.30
CA ALA A 43 5.17 2.71 1.26
C ALA A 43 5.67 2.38 -0.16
N TRP A 44 4.85 2.60 -1.19
CA TRP A 44 5.23 2.40 -2.58
C TRP A 44 6.43 3.27 -2.97
N HIS A 45 6.42 4.56 -2.63
CA HIS A 45 7.49 5.49 -2.97
C HIS A 45 8.87 5.00 -2.49
N PHE A 46 8.96 4.50 -1.27
CA PHE A 46 10.23 4.03 -0.70
C PHE A 46 10.66 2.63 -1.19
N THR A 47 9.71 1.78 -1.60
CA THR A 47 9.99 0.36 -1.83
C THR A 47 10.03 -0.04 -3.30
N HIS A 48 9.31 0.66 -4.19
CA HIS A 48 9.12 0.22 -5.57
C HIS A 48 10.42 0.05 -6.35
N LYS A 49 11.41 0.93 -6.15
CA LYS A 49 12.72 0.82 -6.83
C LYS A 49 13.52 -0.39 -6.35
N THR A 50 13.50 -0.64 -5.04
CA THR A 50 14.17 -1.79 -4.43
C THR A 50 13.57 -3.10 -4.93
N VAL A 51 12.23 -3.21 -4.91
CA VAL A 51 11.53 -4.40 -5.40
C VAL A 51 11.74 -4.58 -6.90
N TRP A 52 11.73 -3.49 -7.68
CA TRP A 52 12.07 -3.55 -9.11
C TRP A 52 13.47 -4.11 -9.34
N GLY A 53 14.48 -3.68 -8.57
CA GLY A 53 15.84 -4.19 -8.68
C GLY A 53 16.01 -5.66 -8.28
N LEU A 54 15.16 -6.15 -7.37
CA LEU A 54 15.15 -7.54 -6.90
C LEU A 54 14.38 -8.49 -7.83
N VAL A 55 13.29 -8.01 -8.42
CA VAL A 55 12.29 -8.85 -9.09
C VAL A 55 12.25 -8.63 -10.61
N GLY A 56 12.84 -7.52 -11.08
CA GLY A 56 12.98 -7.15 -12.49
C GLY A 56 14.27 -7.65 -13.15
N LYS A 57 15.10 -8.41 -12.43
CA LYS A 57 16.18 -9.23 -13.01
C LYS A 57 15.65 -10.60 -13.44
#